data_AF-A0A6A6DIL4-F1
#
_entry.id   AF-A0A6A6DIL4-F1
#
_cell.length_a   1.000
_cell.length_b   1.000
_cell.length_c   1.000
_cell.angle_alpha   90.00
_cell.angle_beta   90.00
_cell.angle_gamma   90.00
#
_symmetry.space_group_name_H-M   'P 1'
#
loop_
_entity.id
_entity.type
_entity.pdbx_description
1 polymer ?
#
loop_
_entity_poly.entity_id
_entity_poly.type
_entity_poly.pdbx_seq_one_letter_code
_entity_poly.pdbx_strand_id
1 'polypeptide(L)'
;MRLWEFNRLGVVGSTPFDVNKDGQMLVSAILGYLWMSEEELGFDSTILDDGGRYTQIQRDGRIERLGLEELMKRQRSVAGRATTCWRGSLEDEPDGGLVIKDSWEFEERPEEGLLLKEATEAGVKNVARYYHHETVHTRGEMDDVRHNVRKGLSDAGGRNPFQQRRPTHPDAVTSPATSSGSRPGRGRSRSTSRTITRKRSSSCVRTSMPPPKRSCSDSPVKQDARRRRNRVHRRLIMRDIGKGIYEASSLRAVLTGLLRGIKGHESLLDAKILHRDISIRNIMLKMGEDDGFLIDLDLAIRLDRQKVSGALSKTGTKVFMAIGALYGDEDHNFMHDLESFF
;
A
#
# COMPACT_ATOMS: atom_id res chain seq x y z
N MET A 1 15.11 -18.14 21.52
CA MET A 1 14.92 -17.57 20.18
C MET A 1 13.45 -17.69 19.75
N ARG A 2 13.03 -16.86 18.80
CA ARG A 2 11.75 -16.95 18.10
C ARG A 2 11.97 -16.54 16.65
N LEU A 3 11.36 -17.26 15.71
CA LEU A 3 11.38 -16.90 14.29
C LEU A 3 10.16 -16.03 13.96
N TRP A 4 10.37 -15.06 13.07
CA TRP A 4 9.32 -14.15 12.63
C TRP A 4 9.31 -14.12 11.11
N GLU A 5 8.14 -14.38 10.54
CA GLU A 5 7.86 -14.27 9.11
C GLU A 5 7.02 -13.02 8.89
N PHE A 6 7.49 -12.11 8.05
CA PHE A 6 6.75 -10.92 7.68
C PHE A 6 6.17 -11.07 6.28
N ASN A 7 4.88 -10.83 6.14
CA ASN A 7 4.15 -10.91 4.88
C ASN A 7 3.21 -9.71 4.71
N ARG A 8 2.46 -9.70 3.60
CA ARG A 8 1.65 -8.54 3.20
C ARG A 8 0.43 -8.32 4.10
N LEU A 9 0.06 -9.33 4.90
CA LEU A 9 -0.94 -9.22 5.95
C LEU A 9 -0.35 -8.84 7.31
N GLY A 10 0.98 -8.86 7.50
CA GLY A 10 1.62 -8.50 8.76
C GLY A 10 2.76 -9.42 9.15
N VAL A 11 2.71 -9.97 10.36
CA VAL A 11 3.76 -10.82 10.90
C VAL A 11 3.14 -12.08 11.51
N VAL A 12 3.78 -13.22 11.27
CA VAL A 12 3.54 -14.50 11.93
C VAL A 12 4.79 -14.82 12.74
N GLY A 13 4.62 -15.31 13.97
CA GLY A 13 5.73 -15.65 14.85
C GLY A 13 5.66 -17.11 15.26
N SER A 14 6.80 -17.80 15.25
CA SER A 14 6.89 -19.16 15.79
C SER A 14 6.64 -19.17 17.30
N THR A 15 6.39 -20.36 17.84
CA THR A 15 6.58 -20.59 19.28
C THR A 15 8.04 -20.27 19.66
N PRO A 16 8.27 -19.65 20.84
CA PRO A 16 9.63 -19.39 21.30
C PRO A 16 10.28 -20.69 21.79
N PHE A 17 11.60 -20.81 21.62
CA PHE A 17 12.39 -21.94 22.10
C PHE A 17 13.72 -21.51 22.72
N ASP A 18 14.30 -22.32 23.59
CA ASP A 18 15.60 -22.04 24.21
C ASP A 18 16.70 -22.71 23.40
N VAL A 19 17.61 -21.91 22.85
CA VAL A 19 18.69 -22.39 21.98
C VAL A 19 19.70 -23.28 22.72
N ASN A 20 19.80 -23.14 24.05
CA ASN A 20 20.72 -23.96 24.84
C ASN A 20 20.11 -25.32 25.16
N LYS A 21 18.78 -25.43 25.15
CA LYS A 21 18.05 -26.69 25.38
C LYS A 21 17.72 -27.40 24.07
N ASP A 22 17.47 -26.63 23.02
CA ASP A 22 17.09 -27.10 21.69
C ASP A 22 17.99 -26.46 20.63
N GLY A 23 19.27 -26.82 20.68
CA GLY A 23 20.26 -26.36 19.71
C GLY A 23 20.01 -26.94 18.31
N GLN A 24 19.37 -28.10 18.22
CA GLN A 24 19.01 -28.73 16.95
C GLN A 24 18.03 -27.84 16.17
N MET A 25 17.00 -27.28 16.82
CA MET A 25 16.05 -26.38 16.14
C MET A 25 16.70 -25.09 15.63
N LEU A 26 17.73 -24.57 16.30
CA LEU A 26 18.53 -23.45 15.79
C LEU A 26 19.26 -23.84 14.50
N VAL A 27 19.95 -24.99 14.50
CA VAL A 27 20.68 -25.49 13.32
C VAL A 27 19.72 -25.78 12.17
N SER A 28 18.59 -26.44 12.42
CA SER A 28 17.55 -26.69 11.41
C SER A 28 17.00 -25.41 10.80
N ALA A 29 16.77 -24.36 11.60
CA ALA A 29 16.31 -23.08 11.09
C ALA A 29 17.34 -22.43 10.16
N ILE A 30 18.62 -22.43 10.54
CA ILE A 30 19.71 -21.88 9.70
C ILE A 30 19.84 -22.67 8.40
N LEU A 31 19.90 -24.00 8.48
CA LEU A 31 19.99 -24.86 7.31
C LEU A 31 18.77 -24.71 6.40
N GLY A 32 17.58 -24.55 6.96
CA GLY A 32 16.37 -24.24 6.22
C GLY A 32 16.53 -22.99 5.37
N TYR A 33 16.93 -21.86 5.95
CA TYR A 33 17.14 -20.62 5.18
C TYR A 33 18.26 -20.72 4.14
N LEU A 34 19.31 -21.52 4.39
CA LEU A 34 20.42 -21.70 3.45
C LEU A 34 20.06 -22.59 2.25
N TRP A 35 19.11 -23.51 2.41
CA TRP A 35 18.68 -24.42 1.35
C TRP A 35 17.41 -23.98 0.63
N MET A 36 16.71 -22.96 1.14
CA MET A 36 15.54 -22.41 0.47
C MET A 36 15.91 -21.84 -0.91
N SER A 37 15.11 -22.16 -1.92
CA SER A 37 15.19 -21.47 -3.22
C SER A 37 14.80 -20.00 -3.09
N GLU A 38 15.13 -19.17 -4.09
CA GLU A 38 14.65 -17.78 -4.14
C GLU A 38 13.11 -17.72 -4.05
N GLU A 39 12.41 -18.64 -4.70
CA GLU A 39 10.96 -18.74 -4.61
C GLU A 39 10.47 -19.09 -3.20
N GLU A 40 11.20 -19.90 -2.44
CA GLU A 40 10.87 -20.24 -1.05
C GLU A 40 11.19 -19.09 -0.08
N LEU A 41 12.19 -18.28 -0.42
CA LEU A 41 12.51 -17.03 0.27
C LEU A 41 11.48 -15.92 -0.04
N GLY A 42 10.57 -16.16 -0.99
CA GLY A 42 9.49 -15.24 -1.36
C GLY A 42 9.86 -14.23 -2.45
N PHE A 43 10.87 -14.54 -3.27
CA PHE A 43 11.09 -13.83 -4.52
C PHE A 43 9.98 -14.19 -5.53
N ASP A 44 9.62 -13.21 -6.35
CA ASP A 44 8.61 -13.37 -7.41
C ASP A 44 9.21 -14.18 -8.56
N SER A 45 8.75 -15.42 -8.75
CA SER A 45 9.22 -16.33 -9.80
C SER A 45 8.83 -15.88 -11.22
N THR A 46 7.92 -14.90 -11.36
CA THR A 46 7.52 -14.34 -12.65
C THR A 46 8.45 -13.23 -13.14
N ILE A 47 9.38 -12.78 -12.29
CA ILE A 47 10.45 -11.86 -12.66
C ILE A 47 11.70 -12.68 -12.92
N LEU A 48 12.04 -12.81 -14.19
CA LEU A 48 13.15 -13.62 -14.68
C LEU A 48 14.35 -12.73 -15.01
N ASP A 49 15.56 -13.30 -15.02
CA ASP A 49 16.80 -12.61 -15.36
C ASP A 49 17.60 -13.45 -16.36
N ASP A 50 17.77 -12.92 -17.57
CA ASP A 50 18.55 -13.54 -18.65
C ASP A 50 19.34 -12.44 -19.39
N GLY A 51 20.38 -11.92 -18.72
CA GLY A 51 21.13 -10.74 -19.18
C GLY A 51 20.38 -9.41 -18.97
N GLY A 52 19.30 -9.44 -18.18
CA GLY A 52 18.37 -8.34 -17.95
C GLY A 52 17.07 -8.86 -17.36
N ARG A 53 16.44 -8.07 -16.48
CA ARG A 53 15.18 -8.47 -15.85
C ARG A 53 14.03 -8.35 -16.82
N TYR A 54 13.13 -9.32 -16.81
CA TYR A 54 11.93 -9.31 -17.62
C TYR A 54 10.79 -10.06 -16.94
N THR A 55 9.59 -9.90 -17.48
CA THR A 55 8.45 -10.75 -17.17
C THR A 55 7.73 -11.19 -18.44
N GLN A 56 6.90 -12.22 -18.32
CA GLN A 56 6.13 -12.76 -19.44
C GLN A 56 4.65 -12.63 -19.11
N ILE A 57 3.87 -12.21 -20.10
CA ILE A 57 2.41 -12.16 -20.01
C ILE A 57 1.79 -12.96 -21.13
N GLN A 58 0.57 -13.45 -20.91
CA GLN A 58 -0.22 -14.07 -21.96
C GLN A 58 -1.30 -13.10 -22.45
N ARG A 59 -1.19 -12.66 -23.69
CA ARG A 59 -2.12 -11.72 -24.30
C ARG A 59 -2.50 -12.18 -25.71
N ASP A 60 -3.79 -12.16 -26.02
CA ASP A 60 -4.33 -12.52 -27.35
C ASP A 60 -3.83 -13.90 -27.86
N GLY A 61 -3.65 -14.86 -26.93
CA GLY A 61 -3.17 -16.21 -27.23
C GLY A 61 -1.66 -16.32 -27.48
N ARG A 62 -0.90 -15.23 -27.29
CA ARG A 62 0.55 -15.17 -27.46
C ARG A 62 1.24 -14.86 -26.13
N ILE A 63 2.48 -15.34 -26.00
CA ILE A 63 3.35 -14.96 -24.88
C ILE A 63 4.13 -13.73 -25.34
N GLU A 64 4.02 -12.64 -24.59
CA GLU A 64 4.80 -11.42 -24.82
C GLU A 64 5.82 -11.28 -23.69
N ARG A 65 7.07 -10.92 -24.05
CA ARG A 65 8.15 -10.67 -23.09
C ARG A 65 8.33 -9.16 -22.88
N LEU A 66 8.31 -8.75 -21.63
CA LEU A 66 8.41 -7.36 -21.20
C LEU A 66 9.71 -7.16 -20.43
N GLY A 67 10.64 -6.38 -21.00
CA GLY A 67 11.86 -5.97 -20.30
C GLY A 67 11.54 -5.02 -19.15
N LEU A 68 12.14 -5.24 -17.98
CA LEU A 68 12.05 -4.38 -16.81
C LEU A 68 13.29 -3.49 -16.73
N GLU A 69 13.21 -2.31 -17.32
CA GLU A 69 14.36 -1.43 -17.58
C GLU A 69 14.72 -0.56 -16.37
N GLU A 70 13.72 0.13 -15.81
CA GLU A 70 13.94 1.14 -14.77
C GLU A 70 12.93 1.01 -13.65
N LEU A 71 13.39 1.02 -12.40
CA LEU A 71 12.52 1.04 -11.23
C LEU A 71 11.99 2.45 -10.96
N MET A 72 10.77 2.74 -11.42
CA MET A 72 10.12 4.04 -11.24
C MET A 72 9.70 4.29 -9.78
N LYS A 73 9.11 3.27 -9.15
CA LYS A 73 8.56 3.41 -7.79
C LYS A 73 8.68 2.10 -7.03
N ARG A 74 9.07 2.18 -5.76
CA ARG A 74 9.01 1.06 -4.83
C ARG A 74 8.55 1.53 -3.46
N GLN A 75 7.32 1.16 -3.09
CA GLN A 75 6.82 1.46 -1.76
C GLN A 75 7.52 0.58 -0.72
N ARG A 76 8.32 1.19 0.15
CA ARG A 76 9.02 0.51 1.26
C ARG A 76 8.05 0.16 2.41
N SER A 77 7.11 -0.75 2.15
CA SER A 77 6.18 -1.28 3.14
C SER A 77 6.24 -2.79 3.18
N VAL A 78 6.39 -3.36 4.37
CA VAL A 78 6.39 -4.81 4.58
C VAL A 78 4.96 -5.35 4.47
N ALA A 79 4.03 -4.77 5.24
CA ALA A 79 2.59 -5.06 5.14
C ALA A 79 1.86 -4.02 4.28
N GLY A 80 0.78 -4.43 3.62
CA GLY A 80 -0.01 -3.57 2.72
C GLY A 80 0.24 -3.87 1.25
N ARG A 81 0.02 -2.87 0.39
CA ARG A 81 0.04 -3.00 -1.08
C ARG A 81 1.43 -3.23 -1.66
N ALA A 82 2.47 -2.69 -1.02
CA ALA A 82 3.86 -2.80 -1.48
C ALA A 82 4.04 -2.50 -2.99
N THR A 83 3.33 -1.49 -3.49
CA THR A 83 3.29 -1.15 -4.92
C THR A 83 4.70 -0.92 -5.47
N THR A 84 5.01 -1.64 -6.54
CA THR A 84 6.25 -1.55 -7.29
C THR A 84 5.90 -1.24 -8.74
N CYS A 85 6.49 -0.18 -9.30
CA CYS A 85 6.29 0.22 -10.69
C CYS A 85 7.63 0.20 -11.41
N TRP A 86 7.66 -0.44 -12.57
CA TRP A 86 8.78 -0.46 -13.50
C TRP A 86 8.39 0.27 -14.79
N ARG A 87 9.35 0.98 -15.36
CA ARG A 87 9.34 1.30 -16.79
C ARG A 87 9.86 0.07 -17.52
N GLY A 88 9.21 -0.29 -18.60
CA GLY A 88 9.63 -1.40 -19.43
C GLY A 88 9.21 -1.22 -20.88
N SER A 89 9.50 -2.22 -21.69
CA SER A 89 9.12 -2.26 -23.10
C SER A 89 8.90 -3.71 -23.54
N LEU A 90 8.22 -3.90 -24.67
CA LEU A 90 8.17 -5.21 -25.32
C LEU A 90 9.52 -5.47 -25.97
N GLU A 91 10.01 -6.71 -25.92
CA GLU A 91 11.26 -7.04 -26.62
C GLU A 91 11.18 -6.78 -28.13
N ASP A 92 10.00 -6.98 -28.72
CA ASP A 92 9.76 -6.73 -30.15
C ASP A 92 9.54 -5.24 -30.47
N GLU A 93 9.23 -4.41 -29.46
CA GLU A 93 8.97 -2.96 -29.62
C GLU A 93 9.64 -2.16 -28.47
N PRO A 94 10.99 -2.05 -28.46
CA PRO A 94 11.72 -1.43 -27.36
C PRO A 94 11.40 0.06 -27.16
N ASP A 95 10.97 0.76 -28.21
CA ASP A 95 10.56 2.16 -28.14
C ASP A 95 9.13 2.36 -27.61
N GLY A 96 8.33 1.29 -27.52
CA GLY A 96 6.90 1.30 -27.19
C GLY A 96 6.55 1.49 -25.71
N GLY A 97 7.45 2.09 -24.93
CA GLY A 97 7.52 2.08 -23.46
C GLY A 97 6.19 1.91 -22.69
N LEU A 98 6.22 1.04 -21.69
CA LEU A 98 5.13 0.64 -20.82
C LEU A 98 5.45 0.89 -19.35
N VAL A 99 4.40 0.90 -18.52
CA VAL A 99 4.51 0.88 -17.06
C VAL A 99 3.97 -0.44 -16.54
N ILE A 100 4.80 -1.22 -15.85
CA ILE A 100 4.44 -2.47 -15.18
C ILE A 100 4.27 -2.18 -13.68
N LYS A 101 3.06 -2.31 -13.16
CA LYS A 101 2.69 -2.06 -11.76
C LYS A 101 2.33 -3.39 -11.08
N ASP A 102 3.12 -3.78 -10.11
CA ASP A 102 2.84 -4.90 -9.20
C ASP A 102 2.28 -4.38 -7.88
N SER A 103 1.21 -4.99 -7.38
CA SER A 103 0.64 -4.61 -6.10
C SER A 103 -0.13 -5.73 -5.40
N TRP A 104 -0.17 -5.68 -4.07
CA TRP A 104 -0.91 -6.61 -3.21
C TRP A 104 -2.27 -6.02 -2.82
N GLU A 105 -3.29 -6.40 -3.55
CA GLU A 105 -4.65 -5.87 -3.43
C GLU A 105 -5.53 -6.75 -2.55
N PHE A 106 -6.62 -6.17 -2.04
CA PHE A 106 -7.60 -6.98 -1.32
C PHE A 106 -8.36 -7.86 -2.30
N GLU A 107 -8.52 -9.14 -1.93
CA GLU A 107 -9.24 -10.13 -2.73
C GLU A 107 -10.69 -9.71 -3.02
N GLU A 108 -11.34 -9.05 -2.05
CA GLU A 108 -12.75 -8.67 -2.16
C GLU A 108 -12.99 -7.40 -3.00
N ARG A 109 -11.92 -6.76 -3.48
CA ARG A 109 -12.03 -5.57 -4.33
C ARG A 109 -12.03 -5.95 -5.80
N PRO A 110 -12.80 -5.23 -6.63
CA PRO A 110 -12.64 -5.30 -8.08
C PRO A 110 -11.20 -5.02 -8.48
N GLU A 111 -10.73 -5.72 -9.49
CA GLU A 111 -9.37 -5.54 -10.02
C GLU A 111 -9.25 -4.18 -10.68
N GLU A 112 -8.18 -3.44 -10.34
CA GLU A 112 -7.89 -2.14 -10.95
C GLU A 112 -7.82 -2.25 -12.48
N GLY A 113 -7.19 -3.32 -12.98
CA GLY A 113 -7.02 -3.55 -14.41
C GLY A 113 -8.33 -3.68 -15.19
N LEU A 114 -9.38 -4.23 -14.58
CA LEU A 114 -10.70 -4.30 -15.20
C LEU A 114 -11.33 -2.91 -15.38
N LEU A 115 -11.22 -2.06 -14.35
CA LEU A 115 -11.73 -0.68 -14.42
C LEU A 115 -10.94 0.16 -15.42
N LEU A 116 -9.62 -0.01 -15.48
CA LEU A 116 -8.80 0.71 -16.45
C LEU A 116 -9.05 0.25 -17.89
N LYS A 117 -9.27 -1.06 -18.09
CA LYS A 117 -9.67 -1.62 -19.39
C LYS A 117 -11.00 -1.02 -19.85
N GLU A 118 -12.01 -1.03 -18.99
CA GLU A 118 -13.32 -0.44 -19.24
C GLU A 118 -13.23 1.05 -19.59
N ALA A 119 -12.47 1.83 -18.82
CA ALA A 119 -12.24 3.25 -19.11
C ALA A 119 -11.57 3.45 -20.49
N THR A 120 -10.59 2.61 -20.83
CA THR A 120 -9.88 2.68 -22.11
C THR A 120 -10.81 2.35 -23.29
N GLU A 121 -11.63 1.30 -23.15
CA GLU A 121 -12.62 0.89 -24.17
C GLU A 121 -13.75 1.91 -24.34
N ALA A 122 -14.14 2.59 -23.26
CA ALA A 122 -15.10 3.70 -23.29
C ALA A 122 -14.52 5.00 -23.88
N GLY A 123 -13.23 5.02 -24.25
CA GLY A 123 -12.58 6.20 -24.83
C GLY A 123 -12.34 7.34 -23.84
N VAL A 124 -12.20 7.01 -22.55
CA VAL A 124 -11.88 8.00 -21.51
C VAL A 124 -10.58 8.73 -21.85
N LYS A 125 -10.62 10.06 -21.74
CA LYS A 125 -9.49 10.94 -22.05
C LYS A 125 -8.73 11.28 -20.77
N ASN A 126 -7.44 11.62 -20.91
CA ASN A 126 -6.60 12.09 -19.80
C ASN A 126 -6.56 11.12 -18.59
N VAL A 127 -6.60 9.82 -18.87
CA VAL A 127 -6.33 8.72 -17.92
C VAL A 127 -5.34 7.77 -18.59
N ALA A 128 -4.49 7.10 -17.82
CA ALA A 128 -3.58 6.10 -18.36
C ALA A 128 -4.33 5.02 -19.13
N ARG A 129 -3.81 4.64 -20.30
CA ARG A 129 -4.43 3.63 -21.16
C ARG A 129 -3.98 2.25 -20.75
N TYR A 130 -4.97 1.37 -20.70
CA TYR A 130 -4.79 -0.05 -20.44
C TYR A 130 -3.95 -0.73 -21.52
N TYR A 131 -3.09 -1.65 -21.08
CA TYR A 131 -2.39 -2.60 -21.95
C TYR A 131 -2.79 -4.04 -21.60
N HIS A 132 -2.56 -4.44 -20.36
CA HIS A 132 -2.82 -5.79 -19.87
C HIS A 132 -2.99 -5.80 -18.34
N HIS A 133 -3.69 -6.79 -17.79
CA HIS A 133 -3.68 -7.07 -16.36
C HIS A 133 -3.81 -8.57 -16.12
N GLU A 134 -3.26 -9.03 -15.01
CA GLU A 134 -3.34 -10.42 -14.58
C GLU A 134 -3.25 -10.53 -13.06
N THR A 135 -3.80 -11.63 -12.54
CA THR A 135 -3.46 -12.11 -11.20
C THR A 135 -2.20 -12.96 -11.31
N VAL A 136 -1.19 -12.63 -10.51
CA VAL A 136 0.11 -13.32 -10.56
C VAL A 136 -0.04 -14.73 -9.99
N HIS A 137 0.54 -15.71 -10.68
CA HIS A 137 0.56 -17.10 -10.24
C HIS A 137 2.00 -17.52 -9.97
N THR A 138 2.22 -18.15 -8.82
CA THR A 138 3.51 -18.67 -8.37
C THR A 138 3.32 -20.16 -8.07
N ARG A 139 4.16 -21.03 -8.63
CA ARG A 139 4.04 -22.51 -8.53
C ARG A 139 2.71 -23.07 -9.09
N GLY A 140 2.14 -22.40 -10.08
CA GLY A 140 0.85 -22.79 -10.69
C GLY A 140 -0.38 -22.44 -9.83
N GLU A 141 -0.18 -21.81 -8.67
CA GLU A 141 -1.25 -21.38 -7.77
C GLU A 141 -1.30 -19.85 -7.73
N MET A 142 -2.47 -19.31 -7.38
CA MET A 142 -2.65 -17.87 -7.19
C MET A 142 -1.70 -17.35 -6.10
N ASP A 143 -0.99 -16.26 -6.39
CA ASP A 143 -0.07 -15.67 -5.42
C ASP A 143 -0.81 -14.82 -4.38
N ASP A 144 -1.37 -15.50 -3.37
CA ASP A 144 -2.08 -14.89 -2.24
C ASP A 144 -1.39 -15.15 -0.89
N VAL A 145 -1.62 -14.26 0.08
CA VAL A 145 -0.90 -14.31 1.35
C VAL A 145 -1.33 -15.50 2.22
N ARG A 146 -2.60 -15.90 2.21
CA ARG A 146 -3.12 -16.92 3.12
C ARG A 146 -2.78 -18.33 2.66
N HIS A 147 -2.96 -18.63 1.38
CA HIS A 147 -2.71 -19.98 0.87
C HIS A 147 -1.27 -20.12 0.40
N ASN A 148 -0.79 -19.24 -0.48
CA ASN A 148 0.55 -19.39 -1.06
C ASN A 148 1.68 -18.98 -0.11
N VAL A 149 1.63 -17.77 0.47
CA VAL A 149 2.72 -17.28 1.33
C VAL A 149 2.74 -18.01 2.68
N ARG A 150 1.59 -18.14 3.33
CA ARG A 150 1.50 -18.73 4.68
C ARG A 150 1.32 -20.24 4.72
N LYS A 151 0.93 -20.90 3.62
CA LYS A 151 0.83 -22.38 3.52
C LYS A 151 0.15 -23.05 4.72
N GLY A 152 -0.97 -22.49 5.19
CA GLY A 152 -1.74 -23.04 6.32
C GLY A 152 -1.29 -22.57 7.72
N LEU A 153 -0.31 -21.67 7.83
CA LEU A 153 0.02 -21.00 9.10
C LEU A 153 -1.17 -20.16 9.57
N SER A 154 -1.82 -20.62 10.64
CA SER A 154 -3.09 -20.08 11.14
C SER A 154 -2.93 -18.73 11.87
N ASP A 155 -3.85 -17.80 11.64
CA ASP A 155 -3.99 -16.54 12.41
C ASP A 155 -4.39 -16.76 13.89
N ALA A 156 -4.75 -17.99 14.27
CA ALA A 156 -5.52 -18.29 15.47
C ALA A 156 -4.72 -18.55 16.76
N GLY A 157 -3.39 -18.55 16.73
CA GLY A 157 -2.59 -19.08 17.86
C GLY A 157 -1.69 -18.09 18.61
N GLY A 158 -1.51 -16.85 18.12
CA GLY A 158 -0.44 -15.97 18.61
C GLY A 158 -0.93 -14.80 19.47
N ARG A 159 -0.38 -14.64 20.69
CA ARG A 159 -0.52 -13.39 21.46
C ARG A 159 0.04 -12.23 20.62
N ASN A 160 -0.82 -11.29 20.21
CA ASN A 160 -0.39 -10.06 19.55
C ASN A 160 0.36 -9.17 20.56
N PRO A 161 1.69 -8.97 20.44
CA PRO A 161 2.46 -8.18 21.41
C PRO A 161 2.01 -6.72 21.47
N PHE A 162 1.33 -6.23 20.42
CA PHE A 162 0.86 -4.86 20.28
C PHE A 162 -0.49 -4.60 20.95
N GLN A 163 -1.25 -5.64 21.34
CA GLN A 163 -2.55 -5.47 22.00
C GLN A 163 -2.45 -5.17 23.51
N GLN A 164 -1.26 -5.23 24.12
CA GLN A 164 -1.05 -4.95 25.55
C GLN A 164 -1.15 -3.46 25.94
N ARG A 165 -1.60 -2.57 25.06
CA ARG A 165 -1.74 -1.12 25.35
C ARG A 165 -3.19 -0.64 25.36
N ARG A 166 -4.09 -1.36 26.04
CA ARG A 166 -5.25 -0.69 26.66
C ARG A 166 -4.90 -0.43 28.12
N PRO A 167 -4.77 0.83 28.56
CA PRO A 167 -4.86 1.12 29.99
C PRO A 167 -6.25 0.69 30.42
N THR A 168 -6.33 -0.32 31.28
CA THR A 168 -7.49 -0.55 32.13
C THR A 168 -7.71 0.73 32.93
N HIS A 169 -8.67 1.55 32.53
CA HIS A 169 -9.25 2.54 33.43
C HIS A 169 -10.00 1.75 34.52
N PRO A 170 -9.64 1.87 35.80
CA PRO A 170 -10.48 1.35 36.86
C PRO A 170 -11.81 2.12 36.87
N ASP A 171 -12.88 1.35 37.04
CA ASP A 171 -14.26 1.83 37.05
C ASP A 171 -14.51 2.95 38.07
N ALA A 172 -15.46 3.80 37.70
CA ALA A 172 -15.94 4.92 38.47
C ALA A 172 -16.39 4.50 39.88
N VAL A 173 -15.92 5.22 40.89
CA VAL A 173 -16.58 5.31 42.19
C VAL A 173 -16.97 6.77 42.40
N THR A 174 -18.28 6.98 42.48
CA THR A 174 -19.01 8.22 42.73
C THR A 174 -18.80 8.68 44.19
N SER A 175 -18.32 9.92 44.40
CA SER A 175 -19.02 11.03 45.11
C SER A 175 -18.17 11.58 46.28
N PRO A 176 -18.45 12.77 46.88
CA PRO A 176 -18.88 14.06 46.34
C PRO A 176 -17.94 15.22 46.76
N ALA A 177 -18.35 16.46 46.47
CA ALA A 177 -17.59 17.71 46.44
C ALA A 177 -16.99 18.23 47.77
N THR A 178 -15.89 19.00 47.65
CA THR A 178 -15.68 20.30 48.33
C THR A 178 -14.68 21.18 47.57
N SER A 179 -14.99 22.47 47.50
CA SER A 179 -14.30 23.60 46.88
C SER A 179 -12.98 24.03 47.54
N SER A 180 -12.01 24.54 46.76
CA SER A 180 -11.48 25.93 46.86
C SER A 180 -10.08 26.09 46.21
N GLY A 181 -9.86 27.21 45.51
CA GLY A 181 -8.64 27.99 45.66
C GLY A 181 -7.53 27.91 44.59
N SER A 182 -7.45 28.97 43.78
CA SER A 182 -6.24 29.72 43.36
C SER A 182 -5.14 29.08 42.48
N ARG A 183 -5.01 29.64 41.26
CA ARG A 183 -3.76 29.93 40.51
C ARG A 183 -2.83 30.84 41.36
N PRO A 184 -1.50 31.00 41.08
CA PRO A 184 -0.87 31.14 39.75
C PRO A 184 0.59 30.63 39.62
N GLY A 185 1.24 30.83 38.45
CA GLY A 185 2.71 30.99 38.42
C GLY A 185 3.45 30.45 37.20
N ARG A 186 4.04 31.37 36.43
CA ARG A 186 5.02 31.17 35.34
C ARG A 186 6.31 30.50 35.84
N GLY A 187 6.96 29.73 34.95
CA GLY A 187 8.35 29.31 35.12
C GLY A 187 9.02 28.85 33.82
N ARG A 188 9.55 29.80 33.05
CA ARG A 188 10.56 29.55 31.99
C ARG A 188 11.87 29.15 32.67
N SER A 189 12.54 28.10 32.19
CA SER A 189 13.98 27.92 32.41
C SER A 189 14.61 27.16 31.25
N ARG A 190 15.50 27.86 30.55
CA ARG A 190 16.53 27.35 29.64
C ARG A 190 17.79 27.08 30.46
N SER A 191 18.46 25.96 30.23
CA SER A 191 19.90 25.76 30.45
C SER A 191 20.34 24.54 29.63
N THR A 192 21.03 24.76 28.50
CA THR A 192 22.49 24.77 28.30
C THR A 192 23.18 23.41 28.40
N SER A 193 23.91 23.13 27.32
CA SER A 193 24.71 21.97 26.99
C SER A 193 25.86 21.70 27.97
N ARG A 194 26.18 20.42 28.16
CA ARG A 194 27.55 19.88 28.07
C ARG A 194 27.55 18.34 28.01
N THR A 195 28.07 17.86 26.88
CA THR A 195 28.79 16.61 26.61
C THR A 195 29.04 15.66 27.77
N ILE A 196 28.69 14.37 27.58
CA ILE A 196 29.56 13.19 27.78
C ILE A 196 29.04 12.09 26.83
N THR A 197 29.86 11.74 25.83
CA THR A 197 29.74 10.55 24.99
C THR A 197 30.01 9.31 25.84
N ARG A 198 28.96 8.72 26.41
CA ARG A 198 29.02 7.40 27.05
C ARG A 198 28.57 6.34 26.04
N LYS A 199 29.54 5.53 25.57
CA LYS A 199 29.33 4.25 24.88
C LYS A 199 28.31 3.42 25.68
N ARG A 200 27.21 3.03 25.04
CA ARG A 200 26.14 2.26 25.68
C ARG A 200 26.55 0.80 25.79
N SER A 201 26.81 0.36 27.01
CA SER A 201 27.06 -1.03 27.38
C SER A 201 25.83 -1.89 27.08
N SER A 202 26.04 -3.03 26.44
CA SER A 202 25.01 -3.97 26.02
C SER A 202 24.65 -4.97 27.13
N SER A 203 23.73 -4.61 28.02
CA SER A 203 23.08 -5.57 28.92
C SER A 203 21.76 -5.02 29.51
N CYS A 204 20.68 -5.04 28.73
CA CYS A 204 19.33 -5.16 29.27
C CYS A 204 18.32 -5.57 28.19
N VAL A 205 17.90 -6.83 28.23
CA VAL A 205 16.79 -7.40 27.45
C VAL A 205 15.47 -6.94 28.10
N ARG A 206 15.15 -5.63 28.00
CA ARG A 206 13.81 -5.10 28.34
C ARG A 206 13.57 -3.63 27.97
N THR A 207 14.22 -3.13 26.93
CA THR A 207 13.92 -1.78 26.42
C THR A 207 12.67 -1.80 25.55
N SER A 208 11.61 -1.16 26.03
CA SER A 208 10.45 -0.82 25.23
C SER A 208 10.87 0.04 24.03
N MET A 209 10.46 -0.36 22.82
CA MET A 209 10.63 0.45 21.61
C MET A 209 9.98 1.84 21.83
N PRO A 210 10.62 2.93 21.39
CA PRO A 210 9.97 4.24 21.40
C PRO A 210 8.69 4.16 20.54
N PRO A 211 7.62 4.87 20.92
CA PRO A 211 6.41 4.89 20.13
C PRO A 211 6.74 5.32 18.68
N PRO A 212 6.12 4.71 17.67
CA PRO A 212 6.39 5.07 16.28
C PRO A 212 6.09 6.55 16.08
N LYS A 213 7.08 7.31 15.58
CA LYS A 213 6.93 8.72 15.17
C LYS A 213 6.12 8.90 13.88
N ARG A 214 5.41 7.86 13.43
CA ARG A 214 4.53 7.91 12.26
C ARG A 214 3.17 7.38 12.70
N SER A 215 2.13 8.17 12.47
CA SER A 215 0.74 7.70 12.62
C SER A 215 0.54 6.49 11.71
N CYS A 216 0.55 5.31 12.33
CA CYS A 216 -0.04 4.12 11.72
C CYS A 216 -1.50 4.43 11.44
N SER A 217 -2.00 4.03 10.27
CA SER A 217 -3.39 4.23 9.88
C SER A 217 -4.31 3.32 10.68
N ASP A 218 -4.51 3.62 11.96
CA ASP A 218 -5.61 3.07 12.73
C ASP A 218 -6.80 4.01 12.51
N SER A 219 -7.71 3.60 11.63
CA SER A 219 -9.08 4.12 11.68
C SER A 219 -9.79 3.39 12.84
N PRO A 220 -10.45 4.10 13.76
CA PRO A 220 -11.19 3.47 14.84
C PRO A 220 -12.52 2.96 14.26
N VAL A 221 -12.50 1.85 13.54
CA VAL A 221 -13.72 1.11 13.22
C VAL A 221 -13.74 -0.14 14.08
N LYS A 222 -14.78 -0.25 14.90
CA LYS A 222 -15.21 -1.52 15.51
C LYS A 222 -15.61 -2.46 14.37
N GLN A 223 -14.65 -3.05 13.68
CA GLN A 223 -14.87 -4.20 12.80
C GLN A 223 -14.26 -5.41 13.47
N ASP A 224 -14.99 -6.52 13.37
CA ASP A 224 -14.69 -7.81 13.96
C ASP A 224 -13.19 -8.10 13.89
N ALA A 225 -12.52 -8.11 15.05
CA ALA A 225 -11.07 -8.19 15.18
C ALA A 225 -10.50 -9.58 14.76
N ARG A 226 -11.26 -10.36 13.99
CA ARG A 226 -11.09 -11.82 13.87
C ARG A 226 -10.62 -12.35 12.51
N ARG A 227 -10.32 -11.53 11.50
CA ARG A 227 -9.54 -11.96 10.30
C ARG A 227 -9.07 -10.75 9.50
N ARG A 228 -7.75 -10.55 9.34
CA ARG A 228 -7.22 -9.56 8.39
C ARG A 228 -7.61 -10.00 6.98
N ARG A 229 -8.29 -9.16 6.20
CA ARG A 229 -8.73 -9.45 4.81
C ARG A 229 -7.56 -9.93 3.96
N ASN A 230 -7.77 -10.93 3.10
CA ASN A 230 -6.69 -11.52 2.31
C ASN A 230 -6.12 -10.51 1.31
N ARG A 231 -4.89 -10.76 0.83
CA ARG A 231 -4.32 -10.01 -0.27
C ARG A 231 -3.82 -10.93 -1.36
N VAL A 232 -4.06 -10.52 -2.60
CA VAL A 232 -3.67 -11.21 -3.83
C VAL A 232 -2.71 -10.30 -4.58
N HIS A 233 -1.67 -10.89 -5.15
CA HIS A 233 -0.70 -10.20 -5.98
C HIS A 233 -1.26 -9.99 -7.40
N ARG A 234 -1.35 -8.73 -7.83
CA ARG A 234 -1.84 -8.35 -9.16
C ARG A 234 -0.81 -7.53 -9.90
N ARG A 235 -0.80 -7.73 -11.21
CA ARG A 235 0.04 -7.00 -12.16
C ARG A 235 -0.85 -6.24 -13.14
N LEU A 236 -0.58 -4.95 -13.27
CA LEU A 236 -1.24 -4.04 -14.20
C LEU A 236 -0.21 -3.41 -15.13
N ILE A 237 -0.45 -3.45 -16.43
CA ILE A 237 0.41 -2.89 -17.46
C ILE A 237 -0.33 -1.76 -18.16
N MET A 238 0.31 -0.61 -18.26
CA MET A 238 -0.24 0.62 -18.83
C MET A 238 0.67 1.16 -19.93
N ARG A 239 0.07 1.85 -20.90
CA ARG A 239 0.80 2.42 -22.05
C ARG A 239 1.44 3.77 -21.76
N ASP A 240 0.81 4.58 -20.91
CA ASP A 240 1.21 5.97 -20.76
C ASP A 240 2.28 6.12 -19.66
N ILE A 241 3.48 6.54 -20.09
CA ILE A 241 4.58 6.89 -19.20
C ILE A 241 4.53 8.39 -18.93
N GLY A 242 4.65 8.75 -17.66
CA GLY A 242 4.71 10.15 -17.22
C GLY A 242 5.50 10.30 -15.94
N LYS A 243 5.65 11.54 -15.50
CA LYS A 243 6.23 11.91 -14.20
C LYS A 243 5.17 12.55 -13.31
N GLY A 244 5.33 12.48 -12.00
CA GLY A 244 4.36 13.06 -11.09
C GLY A 244 4.25 14.57 -11.28
N ILE A 245 3.07 15.16 -11.04
CA ILE A 245 2.88 16.62 -11.13
C ILE A 245 3.84 17.41 -10.20
N TYR A 246 4.29 16.79 -9.10
CA TYR A 246 5.25 17.38 -8.18
C TYR A 246 6.68 17.50 -8.77
N GLU A 247 6.93 16.91 -9.94
CA GLU A 247 8.19 16.97 -10.70
C GLU A 247 8.11 17.93 -11.90
N ALA A 248 7.05 18.74 -11.95
CA ALA A 248 6.84 19.76 -12.96
C ALA A 248 7.99 20.78 -12.96
N SER A 249 8.49 21.13 -14.15
CA SER A 249 9.57 22.10 -14.32
C SER A 249 9.12 23.55 -14.13
N SER A 250 7.82 23.82 -14.20
CA SER A 250 7.25 25.16 -14.17
C SER A 250 5.84 25.19 -13.59
N LEU A 251 5.40 26.39 -13.14
CA LEU A 251 4.03 26.60 -12.71
C LEU A 251 3.02 26.31 -13.83
N ARG A 252 3.38 26.63 -15.09
CA ARG A 252 2.56 26.29 -16.25
C ARG A 252 2.33 24.79 -16.35
N ALA A 253 3.38 23.98 -16.16
CA ALA A 253 3.26 22.53 -16.16
C ALA A 253 2.39 22.01 -15.01
N VAL A 254 2.48 22.58 -13.81
CA VAL A 254 1.55 22.26 -12.71
C VAL A 254 0.10 22.57 -13.10
N LEU A 255 -0.17 23.75 -13.65
CA LEU A 255 -1.51 24.13 -14.09
C LEU A 255 -2.02 23.23 -15.22
N THR A 256 -1.15 22.83 -16.16
CA THR A 256 -1.47 21.83 -17.18
C THR A 256 -1.86 20.50 -16.52
N GLY A 257 -1.07 20.00 -15.57
CA GLY A 257 -1.33 18.74 -14.88
C GLY A 257 -2.68 18.76 -14.15
N LEU A 258 -2.98 19.81 -13.40
CA LEU A 258 -4.27 19.97 -12.71
C LEU A 258 -5.44 20.05 -13.71
N LEU A 259 -5.32 20.88 -14.74
CA LEU A 259 -6.36 21.02 -15.77
C LEU A 259 -6.66 19.68 -16.46
N ARG A 260 -5.60 18.93 -16.81
CA ARG A 260 -5.74 17.63 -17.47
C ARG A 260 -6.23 16.55 -16.52
N GLY A 261 -5.84 16.59 -15.25
CA GLY A 261 -6.39 15.74 -14.21
C GLY A 261 -7.90 15.95 -14.02
N ILE A 262 -8.36 17.20 -13.96
CA ILE A 262 -9.79 17.53 -13.86
C ILE A 262 -10.56 17.03 -15.09
N LYS A 263 -10.01 17.25 -16.30
CA LYS A 263 -10.62 16.70 -17.54
C LYS A 263 -10.65 15.17 -17.57
N GLY A 264 -9.62 14.53 -17.01
CA GLY A 264 -9.58 13.07 -16.86
C GLY A 264 -10.64 12.56 -15.89
N HIS A 265 -10.83 13.27 -14.77
CA HIS A 265 -11.89 12.99 -13.80
C HIS A 265 -13.28 13.16 -14.41
N GLU A 266 -13.53 14.27 -15.11
CA GLU A 266 -14.78 14.50 -15.85
C GLU A 266 -15.06 13.37 -16.85
N SER A 267 -14.05 12.99 -17.64
CA SER A 267 -14.19 11.90 -18.60
C SER A 267 -14.44 10.54 -17.96
N LEU A 268 -13.91 10.28 -16.74
CA LEU A 268 -14.24 9.07 -15.97
C LEU A 268 -15.70 9.08 -15.50
N LEU A 269 -16.20 10.23 -15.04
CA LEU A 269 -17.60 10.37 -14.59
C LEU A 269 -18.58 10.14 -15.74
N ASP A 270 -18.26 10.64 -16.94
CA ASP A 270 -19.06 10.38 -18.15
C ASP A 270 -19.16 8.87 -18.43
N ALA A 271 -18.06 8.14 -18.23
CA ALA A 271 -17.98 6.68 -18.30
C ALA A 271 -18.53 5.97 -17.04
N LYS A 272 -19.20 6.69 -16.13
CA LYS A 272 -19.77 6.17 -14.88
C LYS A 272 -18.74 5.55 -13.93
N ILE A 273 -17.50 6.02 -13.96
CA ILE A 273 -16.43 5.62 -13.04
C ILE A 273 -16.10 6.79 -12.11
N LEU A 274 -16.13 6.55 -10.80
CA LEU A 274 -15.71 7.50 -9.78
C LEU A 274 -14.35 7.09 -9.23
N HIS A 275 -13.38 8.01 -9.20
CA HIS A 275 -11.97 7.69 -8.92
C HIS A 275 -11.67 7.44 -7.43
N ARG A 276 -12.18 8.29 -6.52
CA ARG A 276 -12.08 8.15 -5.05
C ARG A 276 -10.69 8.22 -4.41
N ASP A 277 -9.65 8.54 -5.17
CA ASP A 277 -8.29 8.73 -4.64
C ASP A 277 -7.50 9.72 -5.48
N ILE A 278 -8.16 10.83 -5.84
CA ILE A 278 -7.46 11.97 -6.44
C ILE A 278 -6.43 12.49 -5.43
N SER A 279 -5.21 12.66 -5.90
CA SER A 279 -4.12 13.27 -5.12
C SER A 279 -3.01 13.71 -6.04
N ILE A 280 -2.11 14.58 -5.55
CA ILE A 280 -0.90 14.98 -6.29
C ILE A 280 0.00 13.82 -6.72
N ARG A 281 -0.18 12.61 -6.15
CA ARG A 281 0.59 11.42 -6.54
C ARG A 281 -0.02 10.65 -7.70
N ASN A 282 -1.30 10.90 -7.98
CA ASN A 282 -2.08 10.21 -9.01
C ASN A 282 -2.37 11.11 -10.21
N ILE A 283 -1.87 12.35 -10.20
CA ILE A 283 -1.87 13.27 -11.33
C ILE A 283 -0.48 13.26 -11.97
N MET A 284 -0.43 12.83 -13.24
CA MET A 284 0.79 12.67 -14.00
C MET A 284 0.89 13.71 -15.12
N LEU A 285 2.12 14.08 -15.44
CA LEU A 285 2.48 14.86 -16.62
C LEU A 285 3.15 13.95 -17.64
N LYS A 286 2.85 14.15 -18.93
CA LYS A 286 3.68 13.58 -19.99
C LYS A 286 5.09 14.18 -19.90
N MET A 287 6.08 13.47 -20.45
CA MET A 287 7.48 13.90 -20.38
C MET A 287 7.72 15.30 -21.00
N GLY A 288 6.95 15.67 -22.02
CA GLY A 288 6.99 17.01 -22.63
C GLY A 288 6.25 18.11 -21.85
N GLU A 289 5.55 17.78 -20.76
CA GLU A 289 4.77 18.69 -19.91
C GLU A 289 3.69 19.52 -20.64
N ASP A 290 3.30 19.10 -21.85
CA ASP A 290 2.25 19.70 -22.69
C ASP A 290 0.86 19.15 -22.39
N ASP A 291 0.80 18.00 -21.71
CA ASP A 291 -0.42 17.28 -21.35
C ASP A 291 -0.23 16.49 -20.04
N GLY A 292 -1.32 15.95 -19.52
CA GLY A 292 -1.34 15.19 -18.27
C GLY A 292 -2.45 14.15 -18.24
N PHE A 293 -2.41 13.27 -17.26
CA PHE A 293 -3.37 12.20 -17.12
C PHE A 293 -3.47 11.70 -15.68
N LEU A 294 -4.60 11.09 -15.32
CA LEU A 294 -4.79 10.40 -14.05
C LEU A 294 -4.31 8.95 -14.13
N ILE A 295 -3.89 8.42 -12.98
CA ILE A 295 -3.55 7.02 -12.76
C ILE A 295 -4.24 6.52 -11.48
N ASP A 296 -4.14 5.23 -11.21
CA ASP A 296 -4.49 4.62 -9.91
C ASP A 296 -6.01 4.48 -9.65
N LEU A 297 -6.67 3.59 -10.42
CA LEU A 297 -8.11 3.30 -10.28
C LEU A 297 -8.43 2.24 -9.23
N ASP A 298 -7.47 1.94 -8.36
CA ASP A 298 -7.52 0.93 -7.30
C ASP A 298 -8.66 1.09 -6.28
N LEU A 299 -9.10 2.33 -6.08
CA LEU A 299 -10.19 2.68 -5.18
C LEU A 299 -11.47 3.08 -5.93
N ALA A 300 -11.42 3.05 -7.26
CA ALA A 300 -12.51 3.51 -8.09
C ALA A 300 -13.71 2.55 -8.02
N ILE A 301 -14.88 3.11 -8.28
CA ILE A 301 -16.15 2.38 -8.32
C ILE A 301 -16.94 2.77 -9.55
N ARG A 302 -17.83 1.86 -9.98
CA ARG A 302 -18.86 2.20 -10.96
C ARG A 302 -20.04 2.87 -10.27
N LEU A 303 -20.55 3.95 -10.84
CA LEU A 303 -21.66 4.75 -10.31
C LEU A 303 -23.02 4.10 -10.59
N ASP A 304 -23.13 3.28 -11.64
CA ASP A 304 -24.35 2.60 -12.07
C ASP A 304 -24.60 1.27 -11.33
N ARG A 305 -23.89 1.02 -10.22
CA ARG A 305 -23.99 -0.25 -9.48
C ARG A 305 -25.36 -0.46 -8.85
N GLN A 306 -25.97 -1.60 -9.17
CA GLN A 306 -27.15 -2.15 -8.47
C GLN A 306 -26.81 -2.84 -7.13
N LYS A 307 -25.53 -3.04 -6.76
CA LYS A 307 -25.12 -3.73 -5.52
C LYS A 307 -23.95 -3.05 -4.80
N VAL A 308 -24.07 -2.99 -3.47
CA VAL A 308 -23.10 -2.44 -2.52
C VAL A 308 -21.84 -3.32 -2.46
N SER A 309 -20.69 -2.81 -2.90
CA SER A 309 -19.40 -3.50 -2.68
C SER A 309 -18.99 -3.38 -1.21
N GLY A 310 -18.75 -4.50 -0.53
CA GLY A 310 -18.51 -4.64 0.92
C GLY A 310 -17.21 -4.00 1.49
N ALA A 311 -16.68 -2.96 0.87
CA ALA A 311 -15.59 -2.16 1.44
C ALA A 311 -16.15 -1.10 2.41
N LEU A 312 -16.60 -1.54 3.59
CA LEU A 312 -17.01 -0.68 4.72
C LEU A 312 -15.86 0.15 5.35
N SER A 313 -14.74 0.37 4.66
CA SER A 313 -13.57 1.07 5.19
C SER A 313 -13.34 2.39 4.45
N LYS A 314 -13.16 3.50 5.18
CA LYS A 314 -12.73 4.80 4.63
C LYS A 314 -11.46 4.60 3.78
N THR A 315 -11.55 4.86 2.48
CA THR A 315 -10.45 4.73 1.50
C THR A 315 -10.08 6.09 0.95
N GLY A 316 -8.78 6.33 0.76
CA GLY A 316 -8.24 7.58 0.22
C GLY A 316 -7.02 8.06 0.98
N THR A 317 -6.19 8.89 0.34
CA THR A 317 -5.08 9.56 1.00
C THR A 317 -5.58 10.63 1.97
N LYS A 318 -5.48 10.39 3.28
CA LYS A 318 -6.11 11.22 4.34
C LYS A 318 -5.93 12.74 4.22
N VAL A 319 -4.80 13.22 3.74
CA VAL A 319 -4.54 14.68 3.62
C VAL A 319 -5.25 15.34 2.43
N PHE A 320 -5.72 14.55 1.46
CA PHE A 320 -6.47 15.01 0.29
C PHE A 320 -7.96 14.62 0.37
N MET A 321 -8.40 13.96 1.45
CA MET A 321 -9.81 13.58 1.59
C MET A 321 -10.66 14.80 1.93
N ALA A 322 -11.78 14.95 1.22
CA ALA A 322 -12.82 15.92 1.53
C ALA A 322 -13.31 15.84 2.98
N ILE A 323 -13.73 16.99 3.52
CA ILE A 323 -14.14 17.12 4.92
C ILE A 323 -15.37 16.24 5.23
N GLY A 324 -16.36 16.17 4.33
CA GLY A 324 -17.55 15.32 4.47
C GLY A 324 -17.21 13.82 4.55
N ALA A 325 -16.33 13.35 3.66
CA ALA A 325 -15.83 11.98 3.67
C ALA A 325 -14.98 11.65 4.93
N LEU A 326 -14.29 12.64 5.49
CA LEU A 326 -13.52 12.51 6.73
C LEU A 326 -14.43 12.34 7.95
N TYR A 327 -15.48 13.16 8.07
CA TYR A 327 -16.43 13.11 9.18
C TYR A 327 -17.37 11.89 9.11
N GLY A 328 -17.61 11.34 7.92
CA GLY A 328 -18.33 10.07 7.75
C GLY A 328 -19.86 10.24 7.75
N ASP A 329 -20.33 11.45 7.47
CA ASP A 329 -21.76 11.75 7.37
C ASP A 329 -22.29 11.58 5.92
N GLU A 330 -21.41 11.40 4.93
CA GLU A 330 -21.78 11.25 3.51
C GLU A 330 -20.96 10.19 2.76
N ASP A 331 -21.62 9.49 1.82
CA ASP A 331 -20.95 8.60 0.87
C ASP A 331 -20.01 9.38 -0.06
N HIS A 332 -18.86 8.78 -0.40
CA HIS A 332 -17.87 9.46 -1.25
C HIS A 332 -18.44 9.71 -2.66
N ASN A 333 -18.74 10.97 -2.98
CA ASN A 333 -19.25 11.40 -4.29
C ASN A 333 -18.16 12.11 -5.13
N PHE A 334 -18.54 12.57 -6.33
CA PHE A 334 -17.62 13.24 -7.25
C PHE A 334 -17.13 14.62 -6.78
N MET A 335 -17.90 15.33 -5.94
CA MET A 335 -17.48 16.61 -5.38
C MET A 335 -16.29 16.43 -4.45
N HIS A 336 -16.26 15.32 -3.70
CA HIS A 336 -15.10 14.99 -2.87
C HIS A 336 -13.82 14.76 -3.68
N ASP A 337 -13.92 14.16 -4.87
CA ASP A 337 -12.76 14.03 -5.78
C ASP A 337 -12.31 15.39 -6.33
N LEU A 338 -13.26 16.31 -6.60
CA LEU A 338 -12.95 17.66 -7.04
C LEU A 338 -12.26 18.49 -5.96
N GLU A 339 -12.70 18.35 -4.70
CA GLU A 339 -12.03 18.97 -3.54
C GLU A 339 -10.59 18.50 -3.40
N SER A 340 -10.30 17.22 -3.68
CA SER A 340 -8.95 16.65 -3.58
C SER A 340 -7.91 17.23 -4.56
N PHE A 341 -8.32 18.01 -5.56
CA PHE A 341 -7.39 18.72 -6.46
C PHE A 341 -6.74 19.96 -5.82
N PHE A 342 -7.29 20.49 -4.73
CA PHE A 342 -6.90 21.77 -4.11
C PHE A 342 -6.49 21.64 -2.65
#